data_AF-A0A8C1Y0R1-F1
#
_entry.id   AF-A0A8C1Y0R1-F1
#
_cell.length_a   1.000
_cell.length_b   1.000
_cell.length_c   1.000
_cell.angle_alpha   90.00
_cell.angle_beta   90.00
_cell.angle_gamma   90.00
#
_symmetry.space_group_name_H-M   'P 1'
#
loop_
_entity.id
_entity.type
_entity.pdbx_description
1 polymer ?
#
loop_
_entity_poly.entity_id
_entity_poly.type
_entity_poly.pdbx_seq_one_letter_code
_entity_poly.pdbx_strand_id
1 'polypeptide(L)'
;MTEDATIHKSKRFSNGFLGPSKTAATNAEVPVPWSRFSAWLECVCVVTFDLELGQAIELVYPHDVKLTEKEKTSICYLSFPDSYSGCLGDTQFSFRLRQSVGRSSSWFGHEDAYNRDAPVTLQKEHAHFHGYVYFRQVKDASVKRGYFQKSLVVVSRLPFGNLFHSLLQVIAPEYFEKHEPWLETVCNEIDQWPAPVPGQTLNLPVMGVVMQVQIPPKVETSGGSPVKQPQTEPSLTAVLIDLHVIRCFQSVLIHMQMLWELMLLGEPVVVMAPSPTVSSETVLALVSAIAPLRYCGDYRPYFTIHDSEFKEYTTRTQAPPNVILGVTNPFFIKTFHCWPHIIRLGDLKMSGDLPKQVKVKKLAKLKTLDTKTYIYNFLLCNKGIYTAYKTFLHKDKSFIKRLLKGIQKKRPSEVQSAILRRHLLEQTESFILPLERYLESLMPPQRSMSPWKTPPQIRSFSQDEFMKTLEQAGPQLTLKGDWTGLYRRFFRSPNFDGWYRLRHREMTQKVECLHLEAICAADLLTWNKDKSEVEIVDLILKLREKLVTRKHQLPVKEELLEKLEQSIQTIISSLPEDLQTLLHRQ
;
A
#
# COMPACT_ATOMS: atom_id res chain seq x y z
N MET A 1 -6.36 -23.93 -64.36
CA MET A 1 -7.13 -23.54 -65.55
C MET A 1 -7.99 -22.38 -65.11
N THR A 2 -7.70 -21.11 -65.35
CA THR A 2 -6.95 -20.36 -66.36
C THR A 2 -6.61 -19.01 -65.67
N GLU A 3 -5.34 -18.65 -65.48
CA GLU A 3 -4.60 -17.71 -66.33
C GLU A 3 -5.47 -16.69 -67.09
N ASP A 4 -5.35 -15.41 -66.73
CA ASP A 4 -4.82 -14.43 -67.68
C ASP A 4 -4.27 -13.18 -66.99
N ALA A 5 -3.10 -12.78 -67.46
CA ALA A 5 -2.31 -11.63 -67.06
C ALA A 5 -2.23 -10.64 -68.22
N THR A 6 -2.16 -9.33 -67.95
CA THR A 6 -1.43 -8.31 -68.75
C THR A 6 -1.73 -6.89 -68.23
N ILE A 7 -0.90 -5.85 -68.32
CA ILE A 7 0.56 -5.64 -68.42
C ILE A 7 0.77 -4.12 -68.21
N HIS A 8 1.90 -3.77 -67.56
CA HIS A 8 2.69 -2.53 -67.53
C HIS A 8 2.20 -1.16 -68.03
N LYS A 9 2.57 -0.13 -67.25
CA LYS A 9 3.41 0.99 -67.75
C LYS A 9 4.61 1.24 -66.82
N SER A 10 5.80 1.15 -67.41
CA SER A 10 7.11 1.51 -66.86
C SER A 10 7.51 2.91 -67.36
N LYS A 11 8.20 3.69 -66.53
CA LYS A 11 9.09 4.76 -66.99
C LYS A 11 10.32 4.91 -66.08
N ARG A 12 11.41 4.33 -66.61
CA ARG A 12 12.82 4.78 -66.68
C ARG A 12 13.57 5.26 -65.42
N PHE A 13 14.65 4.51 -65.18
CA PHE A 13 15.88 4.84 -64.46
C PHE A 13 16.63 6.05 -65.04
N SER A 14 17.30 6.79 -64.15
CA SER A 14 18.54 7.53 -64.42
C SER A 14 19.49 7.40 -63.21
N ASN A 15 20.72 6.95 -63.49
CA ASN A 15 21.78 6.66 -62.54
C ASN A 15 22.49 7.91 -61.98
N GLY A 16 22.96 7.79 -60.73
CA GLY A 16 24.29 8.22 -60.30
C GLY A 16 24.38 9.52 -59.51
N PHE A 17 24.71 9.43 -58.20
CA PHE A 17 25.95 9.96 -57.61
C PHE A 17 26.01 9.60 -56.09
N LEU A 18 27.14 9.02 -55.65
CA LEU A 18 27.44 8.69 -54.26
C LEU A 18 27.70 9.94 -53.39
N GLY A 19 27.29 9.90 -52.12
CA GLY A 19 27.74 10.79 -51.04
C GLY A 19 27.28 10.29 -49.66
N PRO A 20 28.04 10.49 -48.57
CA PRO A 20 28.23 9.48 -47.52
C PRO A 20 27.25 9.53 -46.33
N SER A 21 27.21 8.40 -45.61
CA SER A 21 26.50 8.16 -44.36
C SER A 21 26.71 9.23 -43.29
N LYS A 22 25.65 9.60 -42.58
CA LYS A 22 25.72 10.14 -41.22
C LYS A 22 24.61 9.55 -40.34
N THR A 23 25.08 8.67 -39.45
CA THR A 23 24.78 8.60 -38.01
C THR A 23 23.32 8.42 -37.57
N ALA A 24 23.09 7.21 -37.05
CA ALA A 24 22.15 6.81 -36.01
C ALA A 24 21.43 7.98 -35.29
N ALA A 25 20.16 8.17 -35.64
CA ALA A 25 19.21 8.78 -34.73
C ALA A 25 18.91 7.76 -33.63
N THR A 26 19.37 8.06 -32.42
CA THR A 26 18.85 7.49 -31.17
C THR A 26 17.33 7.46 -31.23
N ASN A 27 16.73 6.27 -31.10
CA ASN A 27 15.31 6.11 -30.83
C ASN A 27 14.99 6.88 -29.53
N ALA A 28 14.55 8.13 -29.67
CA ALA A 28 13.87 8.82 -28.59
C ALA A 28 12.54 8.10 -28.42
N GLU A 29 12.41 7.30 -27.36
CA GLU A 29 11.13 6.73 -26.97
C GLU A 29 10.09 7.85 -26.93
N VAL A 30 9.06 7.75 -27.76
CA VAL A 30 7.93 8.68 -27.73
C VAL A 30 7.34 8.58 -26.33
N PRO A 31 7.26 9.68 -25.55
CA PRO A 31 6.67 9.64 -24.22
C PRO A 31 5.26 9.08 -24.33
N VAL A 32 4.98 8.01 -23.60
CA VAL A 32 3.62 7.49 -23.50
C VAL A 32 2.75 8.63 -22.94
N PRO A 33 1.63 8.99 -23.61
CA PRO A 33 0.70 9.99 -23.09
C PRO A 33 0.33 9.65 -21.64
N TRP A 34 0.21 10.64 -20.76
CA TRP A 34 -0.17 10.45 -19.36
C TRP A 34 0.83 9.62 -18.53
N SER A 35 2.08 9.48 -18.97
CA SER A 35 3.09 8.69 -18.26
C SER A 35 3.39 9.22 -16.85
N ARG A 36 3.41 10.53 -16.65
CA ARG A 36 3.64 11.15 -15.34
C ARG A 36 2.38 11.15 -14.48
N PHE A 37 1.22 11.37 -15.09
CA PHE A 37 -0.07 11.20 -14.43
C PHE A 37 -0.20 9.79 -13.85
N SER A 38 0.14 8.77 -14.65
CA SER A 38 0.10 7.35 -14.28
C SER A 38 1.06 6.97 -13.14
N ALA A 39 2.05 7.82 -12.84
CA ALA A 39 2.92 7.64 -11.68
C ALA A 39 2.19 7.93 -10.36
N TRP A 40 1.14 8.78 -10.40
CA TRP A 40 0.37 9.19 -9.24
C TRP A 40 -1.03 8.58 -9.20
N LEU A 41 -1.75 8.62 -10.31
CA LEU A 41 -3.17 8.30 -10.43
C LEU A 41 -3.42 7.28 -11.53
N GLU A 42 -4.40 6.41 -11.34
CA GLU A 42 -4.90 5.55 -12.42
C GLU A 42 -5.94 6.29 -13.26
N CYS A 43 -6.85 7.02 -12.60
CA CYS A 43 -7.85 7.87 -13.24
C CYS A 43 -8.54 8.77 -12.21
N VAL A 44 -9.28 9.74 -12.73
CA VAL A 44 -10.29 10.50 -12.01
C VAL A 44 -11.66 10.12 -12.58
N CYS A 45 -12.59 9.76 -11.71
CA CYS A 45 -13.97 9.41 -12.06
C CYS A 45 -14.94 10.44 -11.51
N VAL A 46 -15.95 10.78 -12.30
CA VAL A 46 -17.09 11.61 -11.89
C VAL A 46 -18.30 10.70 -11.83
N VAL A 47 -18.93 10.63 -10.66
CA VAL A 47 -20.08 9.76 -10.43
C VAL A 47 -21.28 10.62 -10.04
N THR A 48 -22.39 10.47 -10.76
CA THR A 48 -23.66 11.14 -10.48
C THR A 48 -24.72 10.15 -10.04
N PHE A 49 -25.84 10.69 -9.55
CA PHE A 49 -27.05 9.92 -9.37
C PHE A 49 -28.00 10.19 -10.55
N ASP A 50 -28.13 9.19 -11.41
CA ASP A 50 -29.15 9.14 -12.45
C ASP A 50 -30.47 8.60 -11.89
N LEU A 51 -31.60 9.13 -12.36
CA LEU A 51 -32.92 8.76 -11.83
C LEU A 51 -33.37 7.36 -12.25
N GLU A 52 -32.90 6.86 -13.40
CA GLU A 52 -33.26 5.56 -13.96
C GLU A 52 -32.23 4.50 -13.60
N LEU A 53 -30.95 4.85 -13.68
CA LEU A 53 -29.83 3.91 -13.49
C LEU A 53 -29.29 3.87 -12.05
N GLY A 54 -29.60 4.88 -11.23
CA GLY A 54 -28.99 5.05 -9.90
C GLY A 54 -27.60 5.67 -9.99
N GLN A 55 -26.63 5.18 -9.21
CA GLN A 55 -25.26 5.70 -9.27
C GLN A 55 -24.58 5.31 -10.58
N ALA A 56 -24.16 6.29 -11.37
CA ALA A 56 -23.53 6.09 -12.67
C ALA A 56 -22.27 6.94 -12.83
N ILE A 57 -21.28 6.41 -13.55
CA ILE A 57 -20.10 7.19 -13.95
C ILE A 57 -20.52 8.06 -15.14
N GLU A 58 -20.37 9.37 -14.96
CA GLU A 58 -20.57 10.38 -16.01
C GLU A 58 -19.29 10.54 -16.85
N LEU A 59 -18.13 10.53 -16.21
CA LEU A 59 -16.84 10.80 -16.86
C LEU A 59 -15.71 9.98 -16.21
N VAL A 60 -14.79 9.49 -17.04
CA VAL A 60 -13.50 8.93 -16.62
C VAL A 60 -12.40 9.68 -17.36
N TYR A 61 -11.41 10.17 -16.62
CA TYR A 61 -10.27 10.86 -17.17
C TYR A 61 -8.96 10.24 -16.65
N PRO A 62 -7.91 10.06 -17.48
CA PRO A 62 -7.90 10.23 -18.95
C PRO A 62 -8.87 9.29 -19.68
N HIS A 63 -9.37 9.71 -20.85
CA HIS A 63 -10.41 8.97 -21.60
C HIS A 63 -9.94 7.63 -22.17
N ASP A 64 -8.64 7.41 -22.30
CA ASP A 64 -8.02 6.16 -22.75
C ASP A 64 -7.93 5.09 -21.65
N VAL A 65 -8.20 5.46 -20.39
CA VAL A 65 -8.24 4.53 -19.27
C VAL A 65 -9.41 3.55 -19.41
N LYS A 66 -9.08 2.27 -19.52
CA LYS A 66 -10.07 1.19 -19.58
C LYS A 66 -10.31 0.62 -18.19
N LEU A 67 -11.45 0.94 -17.57
CA LEU A 67 -11.96 0.27 -16.38
C LEU A 67 -12.86 -0.90 -16.77
N THR A 68 -12.79 -2.02 -16.05
CA THR A 68 -13.73 -3.13 -16.27
C THR A 68 -15.13 -2.74 -15.79
N GLU A 69 -16.18 -3.40 -16.30
CA GLU A 69 -17.55 -3.14 -15.84
C GLU A 69 -17.73 -3.41 -14.33
N LYS A 70 -17.00 -4.41 -13.80
CA LYS A 70 -16.97 -4.68 -12.36
C LYS A 70 -16.33 -3.53 -11.57
N GLU A 71 -15.22 -2.98 -12.07
CA GLU A 71 -14.55 -1.83 -11.46
C GLU A 71 -15.43 -0.58 -11.50
N LYS A 72 -16.04 -0.28 -12.66
CA LYS A 72 -16.98 0.84 -12.82
C LYS A 72 -18.14 0.74 -11.83
N THR A 73 -18.79 -0.42 -11.79
CA THR A 73 -19.91 -0.68 -10.86
C THR A 73 -19.47 -0.49 -9.40
N SER A 74 -18.28 -1.00 -9.04
CA SER A 74 -17.77 -0.88 -7.67
C SER A 74 -17.48 0.58 -7.31
N ILE A 75 -16.87 1.35 -8.23
CA ILE A 75 -16.62 2.78 -8.05
C ILE A 75 -17.96 3.52 -7.88
N CYS A 76 -18.97 3.26 -8.71
CA CYS A 76 -20.29 3.91 -8.59
C CYS A 76 -20.88 3.77 -7.18
N TYR A 77 -21.00 2.54 -6.68
CA TYR A 77 -21.63 2.26 -5.40
C TYR A 77 -20.80 2.70 -4.19
N LEU A 78 -19.47 2.61 -4.28
CA LEU A 78 -18.57 3.03 -3.20
C LEU A 78 -18.39 4.55 -3.15
N SER A 79 -18.78 5.29 -4.18
CA SER A 79 -18.65 6.75 -4.24
C SER A 79 -19.77 7.52 -3.56
N PHE A 80 -20.82 6.82 -3.08
CA PHE A 80 -21.96 7.42 -2.41
C PHE A 80 -22.13 6.85 -1.00
N PRO A 81 -22.55 7.67 -0.01
CA PRO A 81 -22.94 7.16 1.29
C PRO A 81 -24.14 6.19 1.21
N ASP A 82 -23.97 4.98 1.76
CA ASP A 82 -24.97 3.90 1.86
C ASP A 82 -26.10 4.19 2.88
N SER A 83 -25.97 5.25 3.68
CA SER A 83 -27.00 5.69 4.62
C SER A 83 -27.32 7.18 4.47
N TYR A 84 -28.61 7.51 4.57
CA TYR A 84 -29.13 8.88 4.42
C TYR A 84 -28.82 9.80 5.62
N SER A 85 -28.19 9.29 6.68
CA SER A 85 -28.00 10.05 7.92
C SER A 85 -26.79 10.98 7.84
N GLY A 86 -27.03 12.30 7.86
CA GLY A 86 -26.03 13.29 8.23
C GLY A 86 -25.02 13.71 7.15
N CYS A 87 -25.24 13.37 5.88
CA CYS A 87 -24.32 13.70 4.76
C CYS A 87 -24.72 14.96 3.97
N LEU A 88 -25.46 15.91 4.58
CA LEU A 88 -25.75 17.19 3.92
C LEU A 88 -24.47 18.04 3.84
N GLY A 89 -24.19 18.58 2.65
CA GLY A 89 -22.98 19.32 2.33
C GLY A 89 -21.92 18.44 1.68
N ASP A 90 -20.66 18.73 1.97
CA ASP A 90 -19.50 18.07 1.39
C ASP A 90 -18.94 17.02 2.36
N THR A 91 -18.69 15.82 1.86
CA THR A 91 -18.17 14.68 2.63
C THR A 91 -17.00 14.04 1.89
N GLN A 92 -15.88 13.85 2.58
CA GLN A 92 -14.72 13.13 2.04
C GLN A 92 -14.50 11.81 2.75
N PHE A 93 -14.15 10.78 2.00
CA PHE A 93 -13.88 9.45 2.52
C PHE A 93 -13.10 8.62 1.51
N SER A 94 -12.55 7.50 1.96
CA SER A 94 -11.79 6.60 1.10
C SER A 94 -12.41 5.20 1.07
N PHE A 95 -12.27 4.52 -0.06
CA PHE A 95 -12.59 3.11 -0.21
C PHE A 95 -11.40 2.38 -0.84
N ARG A 96 -11.43 1.05 -0.74
CA ARG A 96 -10.43 0.16 -1.35
C ARG A 96 -11.16 -0.94 -2.10
N LEU A 97 -10.82 -1.12 -3.37
CA LEU A 97 -11.48 -2.11 -4.24
C LEU A 97 -10.44 -3.04 -4.86
N ARG A 98 -10.80 -4.31 -5.04
CA ARG A 98 -9.92 -5.31 -5.64
C ARG A 98 -9.84 -5.13 -7.16
N GLN A 99 -8.63 -5.14 -7.70
CA GLN A 99 -8.41 -5.11 -9.15
C GLN A 99 -9.00 -6.37 -9.81
N SER A 100 -9.63 -6.22 -10.98
CA SER A 100 -10.18 -7.36 -11.71
C SER A 100 -9.08 -8.24 -12.34
N VAL A 101 -9.31 -9.56 -12.37
CA VAL A 101 -8.41 -10.54 -13.00
C VAL A 101 -8.30 -10.27 -14.50
N GLY A 102 -7.10 -10.38 -15.08
CA GLY A 102 -6.88 -10.26 -16.52
C GLY A 102 -6.44 -8.88 -17.02
N ARG A 103 -6.29 -7.88 -16.15
CA ARG A 103 -5.51 -6.67 -16.51
C ARG A 103 -4.05 -7.08 -16.66
N SER A 104 -3.53 -7.00 -17.89
CA SER A 104 -2.11 -7.20 -18.16
C SER A 104 -1.32 -6.06 -17.53
N SER A 105 -0.94 -6.26 -16.29
CA SER A 105 0.27 -5.68 -15.76
C SER A 105 1.34 -6.75 -16.00
N SER A 106 2.23 -6.54 -16.98
CA SER A 106 3.58 -7.15 -17.13
C SER A 106 4.49 -7.23 -15.86
N TRP A 107 3.92 -7.20 -14.65
CA TRP A 107 4.58 -6.75 -13.42
C TRP A 107 5.01 -7.89 -12.48
N PHE A 108 4.78 -9.15 -12.84
CA PHE A 108 5.30 -10.29 -12.07
C PHE A 108 6.83 -10.46 -12.16
N GLY A 109 7.56 -9.53 -12.79
CA GLY A 109 9.01 -9.63 -13.00
C GLY A 109 9.85 -8.37 -12.76
N HIS A 110 9.29 -7.20 -12.45
CA HIS A 110 10.07 -5.98 -12.19
C HIS A 110 9.83 -5.49 -10.75
N GLU A 111 10.89 -5.46 -9.93
CA GLU A 111 10.84 -4.77 -8.64
C GLU A 111 10.48 -3.30 -8.88
N ASP A 112 9.38 -2.85 -8.26
CA ASP A 112 8.98 -1.45 -8.25
C ASP A 112 10.00 -0.67 -7.39
N ALA A 113 10.87 0.11 -8.05
CA ALA A 113 11.92 0.91 -7.42
C ALA A 113 11.35 1.80 -6.30
N TYR A 114 10.12 2.29 -6.46
CA TYR A 114 9.43 3.06 -5.42
C TYR A 114 9.19 2.22 -4.16
N ASN A 115 8.66 1.01 -4.30
CA ASN A 115 8.33 0.14 -3.16
C ASN A 115 9.55 -0.33 -2.37
N ARG A 116 10.71 -0.44 -3.03
CA ARG A 116 11.98 -0.79 -2.38
C ARG A 116 12.37 0.27 -1.34
N ASP A 117 12.22 1.54 -1.71
CA ASP A 117 12.73 2.68 -0.93
C ASP A 117 11.64 3.33 -0.07
N ALA A 118 10.36 3.04 -0.31
CA ALA A 118 9.24 3.54 0.49
C ALA A 118 8.99 2.68 1.76
N PRO A 119 8.61 3.31 2.88
CA PRO A 119 8.18 2.57 4.06
C PRO A 119 6.90 1.78 3.77
N VAL A 120 6.76 0.67 4.51
CA VAL A 120 5.73 -0.37 4.29
C VAL A 120 4.30 0.17 4.20
N THR A 121 3.98 1.19 4.99
CA THR A 121 2.65 1.82 5.02
C THR A 121 2.33 2.69 3.81
N LEU A 122 3.35 3.08 3.03
CA LEU A 122 3.25 3.96 1.86
C LEU A 122 3.58 3.23 0.55
N GLN A 123 3.81 1.92 0.59
CA GLN A 123 4.06 1.11 -0.60
C GLN A 123 2.80 1.05 -1.48
N LYS A 124 3.04 1.08 -2.79
CA LYS A 124 2.05 0.91 -3.84
C LYS A 124 1.38 -0.46 -3.72
N GLU A 125 0.06 -0.50 -3.80
CA GLU A 125 -0.70 -1.75 -3.84
C GLU A 125 -0.97 -2.17 -5.29
N HIS A 126 -0.61 -3.41 -5.62
CA HIS A 126 -0.82 -3.95 -6.98
C HIS A 126 -2.14 -4.71 -7.14
N ALA A 127 -2.69 -5.25 -6.05
CA ALA A 127 -3.90 -6.05 -6.09
C ALA A 127 -5.19 -5.24 -5.88
N HIS A 128 -5.06 -3.99 -5.43
CA HIS A 128 -6.20 -3.14 -5.08
C HIS A 128 -5.95 -1.71 -5.54
N PHE A 129 -7.04 -1.00 -5.82
CA PHE A 129 -7.05 0.43 -6.00
C PHE A 129 -7.60 1.11 -4.75
N HIS A 130 -7.07 2.29 -4.44
CA HIS A 130 -7.59 3.21 -3.44
C HIS A 130 -8.40 4.28 -4.16
N GLY A 131 -9.66 4.43 -3.77
CA GLY A 131 -10.53 5.50 -4.22
C GLY A 131 -10.68 6.55 -3.14
N TYR A 132 -10.36 7.79 -3.47
CA TYR A 132 -10.55 8.97 -2.62
C TYR A 132 -11.72 9.75 -3.15
N VAL A 133 -12.73 9.99 -2.30
CA VAL A 133 -14.02 10.52 -2.70
C VAL A 133 -14.22 11.92 -2.13
N TYR A 134 -14.71 12.82 -2.96
CA TYR A 134 -15.37 14.05 -2.55
C TYR A 134 -16.82 14.00 -3.01
N PHE A 135 -17.73 13.79 -2.07
CA PHE A 135 -19.17 13.73 -2.32
C PHE A 135 -19.83 15.03 -1.89
N ARG A 136 -20.63 15.62 -2.78
CA ARG A 136 -21.47 16.78 -2.49
C ARG A 136 -22.94 16.38 -2.52
N GLN A 137 -23.65 16.70 -1.45
CA GLN A 137 -25.10 16.62 -1.39
C GLN A 137 -25.70 17.94 -0.89
N VAL A 138 -26.32 18.69 -1.79
CA VAL A 138 -26.97 19.97 -1.45
C VAL A 138 -28.43 19.93 -1.89
N LYS A 139 -29.29 20.66 -1.18
CA LYS A 139 -30.69 20.82 -1.60
C LYS A 139 -30.71 21.59 -2.91
N ASP A 140 -31.43 21.06 -3.88
CA ASP A 140 -31.61 21.69 -5.16
C ASP A 140 -33.04 21.46 -5.63
N ALA A 141 -33.83 22.54 -5.62
CA ALA A 141 -35.23 22.50 -6.02
C ALA A 141 -35.42 22.35 -7.54
N SER A 142 -34.38 22.60 -8.34
CA SER A 142 -34.43 22.43 -9.80
C SER A 142 -34.38 20.95 -10.22
N VAL A 143 -33.85 20.08 -9.35
CA VAL A 143 -33.74 18.64 -9.59
C VAL A 143 -34.97 17.94 -9.03
N LYS A 144 -35.56 17.00 -9.80
CA LYS A 144 -36.77 16.25 -9.41
C LYS A 144 -36.69 15.58 -8.03
N ARG A 145 -35.49 15.19 -7.59
CA ARG A 145 -35.23 14.54 -6.29
C ARG A 145 -35.12 15.53 -5.12
N GLY A 146 -35.03 16.84 -5.40
CA GLY A 146 -34.84 17.89 -4.40
C GLY A 146 -33.41 18.02 -3.87
N TYR A 147 -32.46 17.23 -4.39
CA TYR A 147 -31.06 17.25 -4.01
C TYR A 147 -30.16 17.06 -5.23
N PHE A 148 -29.12 17.89 -5.31
CA PHE A 148 -27.95 17.65 -6.15
C PHE A 148 -27.02 16.68 -5.43
N GLN A 149 -26.61 15.60 -6.11
CA GLN A 149 -25.71 14.59 -5.57
C GLN A 149 -24.68 14.17 -6.61
N LYS A 150 -23.41 14.45 -6.33
CA LYS A 150 -22.31 14.17 -7.25
C LYS A 150 -21.03 13.88 -6.47
N SER A 151 -20.22 12.96 -6.98
CA SER A 151 -18.92 12.59 -6.43
C SER A 151 -17.83 12.81 -7.45
N LEU A 152 -16.73 13.41 -7.00
CA LEU A 152 -15.45 13.39 -7.72
C LEU A 152 -14.53 12.39 -7.01
N VAL A 153 -13.95 11.45 -7.76
CA VAL A 153 -13.22 10.32 -7.22
C VAL A 153 -11.84 10.26 -7.85
N VAL A 154 -10.80 10.31 -7.03
CA VAL A 154 -9.43 10.07 -7.45
C VAL A 154 -9.08 8.61 -7.18
N VAL A 155 -8.66 7.87 -8.20
CA VAL A 155 -8.27 6.46 -8.09
C VAL A 155 -6.76 6.35 -8.21
N SER A 156 -6.11 5.75 -7.21
CA SER A 156 -4.65 5.58 -7.17
C SER A 156 -4.25 4.22 -6.61
N ARG A 157 -3.03 3.78 -6.93
CA ARG A 157 -2.37 2.66 -6.25
C ARG A 157 -1.54 3.10 -5.03
N LEU A 158 -1.33 4.41 -4.86
CA LEU A 158 -0.59 4.99 -3.75
C LEU A 158 -1.54 5.30 -2.59
N PRO A 159 -1.24 4.87 -1.36
CA PRO A 159 -2.11 5.08 -0.21
C PRO A 159 -1.99 6.50 0.41
N PHE A 160 -1.91 7.56 -0.42
CA PHE A 160 -1.68 8.95 0.03
C PHE A 160 -2.97 9.71 0.36
N GLY A 161 -3.71 9.23 1.37
CA GLY A 161 -5.02 9.79 1.73
C GLY A 161 -5.03 11.32 1.95
N ASN A 162 -4.06 11.85 2.67
CA ASN A 162 -3.98 13.30 2.94
C ASN A 162 -3.76 14.12 1.67
N LEU A 163 -2.88 13.66 0.79
CA LEU A 163 -2.59 14.36 -0.46
C LEU A 163 -3.83 14.37 -1.35
N PHE A 164 -4.44 13.21 -1.57
CA PHE A 164 -5.56 13.10 -2.50
C PHE A 164 -6.85 13.73 -1.96
N HIS A 165 -7.08 13.70 -0.64
CA HIS A 165 -8.18 14.50 -0.05
C HIS A 165 -7.92 16.00 -0.15
N SER A 166 -6.68 16.47 0.07
CA SER A 166 -6.32 17.89 -0.12
C SER A 166 -6.49 18.32 -1.58
N LEU A 167 -6.04 17.48 -2.51
CA LEU A 167 -6.24 17.67 -3.95
C LEU A 167 -7.73 17.83 -4.27
N LEU A 168 -8.55 16.88 -3.82
CA LEU A 168 -9.99 16.91 -4.01
C LEU A 168 -10.66 18.16 -3.41
N GLN A 169 -10.19 18.67 -2.27
CA GLN A 169 -10.71 19.92 -1.69
C GLN A 169 -10.48 21.13 -2.59
N VAL A 170 -9.39 21.14 -3.36
CA VAL A 170 -9.09 22.20 -4.32
C VAL A 170 -9.89 22.02 -5.61
N ILE A 171 -9.92 20.80 -6.17
CA ILE A 171 -10.42 20.59 -7.53
C ILE A 171 -11.94 20.35 -7.61
N ALA A 172 -12.55 19.73 -6.59
CA ALA A 172 -13.95 19.30 -6.65
C ALA A 172 -14.95 20.47 -6.63
N PRO A 173 -14.81 21.50 -5.76
CA PRO A 173 -15.76 22.61 -5.72
C PRO A 173 -15.85 23.34 -7.07
N GLU A 174 -14.70 23.62 -7.68
CA GLU A 174 -14.60 24.29 -8.99
C GLU A 174 -15.11 23.41 -10.13
N TYR A 175 -14.85 22.09 -10.07
CA TYR A 175 -15.37 21.15 -11.05
C TYR A 175 -16.91 21.11 -11.08
N PHE A 176 -17.56 21.20 -9.92
CA PHE A 176 -19.02 21.18 -9.88
C PHE A 176 -19.68 22.40 -10.56
N GLU A 177 -18.93 23.49 -10.75
CA GLU A 177 -19.37 24.68 -11.47
C GLU A 177 -18.88 24.72 -12.94
N LYS A 178 -17.61 24.34 -13.18
CA LYS A 178 -16.92 24.49 -14.48
C LYS A 178 -16.89 23.22 -15.35
N HIS A 179 -17.22 22.07 -14.76
CA HIS A 179 -17.35 20.77 -15.44
C HIS A 179 -16.06 20.30 -16.16
N GLU A 180 -16.20 19.55 -17.26
CA GLU A 180 -15.11 18.78 -17.90
C GLU A 180 -13.86 19.60 -18.29
N PRO A 181 -13.93 20.80 -18.89
CA PRO A 181 -12.73 21.56 -19.29
C PRO A 181 -11.81 21.90 -18.10
N TRP A 182 -12.41 22.12 -16.93
CA TRP A 182 -11.66 22.33 -15.69
C TRP A 182 -10.91 21.07 -15.27
N LEU A 183 -11.56 19.91 -15.34
CA LEU A 183 -10.93 18.63 -15.00
C LEU A 183 -9.79 18.28 -15.97
N GLU A 184 -9.98 18.53 -17.26
CA GLU A 184 -8.94 18.33 -18.27
C GLU A 184 -7.69 19.17 -17.96
N THR A 185 -7.88 20.44 -17.60
CA THR A 185 -6.78 21.34 -17.20
C THR A 185 -6.07 20.81 -15.95
N VAL A 186 -6.82 20.36 -14.94
CA VAL A 186 -6.27 19.78 -13.71
C VAL A 186 -5.41 18.57 -14.02
N CYS A 187 -5.93 17.63 -14.83
CA CYS A 187 -5.19 16.43 -15.15
C CYS A 187 -3.95 16.70 -16.01
N ASN A 188 -3.98 17.70 -16.90
CA ASN A 188 -2.81 18.17 -17.63
C ASN A 188 -1.72 18.74 -16.71
N GLU A 189 -2.08 19.44 -15.63
CA GLU A 189 -1.11 19.89 -14.63
C GLU A 189 -0.56 18.75 -13.78
N ILE A 190 -1.38 17.76 -13.43
CA ILE A 190 -0.94 16.54 -12.74
C ILE A 190 0.05 15.75 -13.60
N ASP A 191 -0.14 15.71 -14.92
CA ASP A 191 0.80 15.08 -15.85
C ASP A 191 2.14 15.84 -15.97
N GLN A 192 2.30 16.99 -15.32
CA GLN A 192 3.58 17.69 -15.22
C GLN A 192 4.30 17.39 -13.90
N TRP A 193 3.65 16.72 -12.95
CA TRP A 193 4.24 16.41 -11.65
C TRP A 193 5.50 15.54 -11.76
N PRO A 194 6.49 15.76 -10.88
CA PRO A 194 7.61 14.83 -10.75
C PRO A 194 7.11 13.47 -10.28
N ALA A 195 7.81 12.38 -10.64
CA ALA A 195 7.49 11.05 -10.14
C ALA A 195 7.59 11.00 -8.60
N PRO A 196 6.77 10.17 -7.92
CA PRO A 196 6.87 10.01 -6.47
C PRO A 196 8.19 9.31 -6.11
N VAL A 197 9.06 9.97 -5.35
CA VAL A 197 10.36 9.45 -4.93
C VAL A 197 10.50 9.54 -3.40
N PRO A 198 10.70 8.41 -2.69
CA PRO A 198 10.99 8.41 -1.25
C PRO A 198 12.25 9.19 -0.90
N GLY A 199 12.25 9.89 0.23
CA GLY A 199 13.36 10.70 0.73
C GLY A 199 13.43 12.13 0.19
N GLN A 200 12.59 12.50 -0.79
CA GLN A 200 12.58 13.83 -1.38
C GLN A 200 11.31 14.62 -1.03
N THR A 201 11.46 15.94 -0.97
CA THR A 201 10.32 16.87 -0.88
C THR A 201 9.96 17.30 -2.30
N LEU A 202 8.72 17.01 -2.69
CA LEU A 202 8.17 17.28 -4.02
C LEU A 202 7.19 18.45 -3.93
N ASN A 203 7.26 19.34 -4.92
CA ASN A 203 6.29 20.43 -5.09
C ASN A 203 5.35 20.06 -6.22
N LEU A 204 4.06 19.96 -5.92
CA LEU A 204 3.02 19.51 -6.84
C LEU A 204 2.10 20.70 -7.13
N PRO A 205 2.37 21.48 -8.20
CA PRO A 205 1.51 22.59 -8.59
C PRO A 205 0.18 22.06 -9.13
N VAL A 206 -0.93 22.67 -8.69
CA VAL A 206 -2.27 22.40 -9.19
C VAL A 206 -3.16 23.62 -8.99
N MET A 207 -3.73 24.14 -10.08
CA MET A 207 -4.73 25.22 -10.10
C MET A 207 -4.33 26.46 -9.28
N GLY A 208 -3.08 26.92 -9.45
CA GLY A 208 -2.56 28.09 -8.74
C GLY A 208 -2.18 27.87 -7.27
N VAL A 209 -2.23 26.62 -6.79
CA VAL A 209 -1.74 26.21 -5.47
C VAL A 209 -0.56 25.25 -5.65
N VAL A 210 0.42 25.30 -4.75
CA VAL A 210 1.51 24.31 -4.72
C VAL A 210 1.34 23.44 -3.48
N MET A 211 1.10 22.14 -3.69
CA MET A 211 1.07 21.15 -2.62
C MET A 211 2.48 20.61 -2.39
N GLN A 212 3.04 20.85 -1.22
CA GLN A 212 4.35 20.32 -0.86
C GLN A 212 4.20 18.98 -0.17
N VAL A 213 4.87 17.95 -0.70
CA VAL A 213 4.75 16.55 -0.30
C VAL A 213 6.11 15.99 0.07
N GLN A 214 6.22 15.39 1.26
CA GLN A 214 7.45 14.70 1.69
C GLN A 214 7.18 13.21 1.89
N ILE A 215 7.79 12.37 1.05
CA ILE A 215 7.69 10.92 1.16
C ILE A 215 8.86 10.45 2.04
N PRO A 216 8.64 9.86 3.22
CA PRO A 216 9.73 9.32 4.05
C PRO A 216 10.45 8.16 3.33
N PRO A 217 11.77 7.97 3.55
CA PRO A 217 12.49 6.77 3.11
C PRO A 217 12.24 5.57 4.04
N LYS A 218 12.48 4.34 3.56
CA LYS A 218 12.32 3.08 4.33
C LYS A 218 13.26 2.98 5.54
N VAL A 219 14.44 3.58 5.46
CA VAL A 219 15.40 3.67 6.57
C VAL A 219 15.67 5.14 6.83
N GLU A 220 15.29 5.64 8.02
CA GLU A 220 15.74 6.95 8.47
C GLU A 220 17.25 6.87 8.70
N THR A 221 18.06 7.40 7.79
CA THR A 221 19.44 7.73 8.12
C THR A 221 19.42 8.76 9.24
N SER A 222 19.76 8.32 10.44
CA SER A 222 19.96 9.14 11.63
C SER A 222 20.93 10.29 11.30
N GLY A 223 20.43 11.48 10.97
CA GLY A 223 21.31 12.62 10.69
C GLY A 223 20.78 13.71 9.77
N GLY A 224 19.53 14.16 9.94
CA GLY A 224 19.05 15.34 9.23
C GLY A 224 18.00 16.08 10.05
N SER A 225 18.38 17.16 10.73
CA SER A 225 17.39 18.11 11.25
C SER A 225 16.58 18.67 10.06
N PRO A 226 15.26 18.89 10.20
CA PRO A 226 14.49 19.55 9.14
C PRO A 226 15.06 20.96 8.94
N VAL A 227 15.71 21.18 7.79
CA VAL A 227 16.16 22.51 7.35
C VAL A 227 14.89 23.33 7.12
N LYS A 228 14.67 24.34 7.97
CA LYS A 228 13.64 25.36 7.74
C LYS A 228 14.05 26.20 6.54
N GLN A 229 13.40 26.02 5.40
CA GLN A 229 13.49 26.98 4.30
C GLN A 229 12.58 28.20 4.57
N PRO A 230 12.93 29.40 4.09
CA PRO A 230 12.10 30.60 4.25
C PRO A 230 10.83 30.47 3.40
N GLN A 231 9.65 30.64 4.02
CA GLN A 231 8.37 30.67 3.31
C GLN A 231 8.18 32.04 2.65
N THR A 232 8.02 32.04 1.33
CA THR A 232 7.49 33.16 0.54
C THR A 232 6.60 32.50 -0.51
N GLU A 233 5.32 32.87 -0.57
CA GLU A 233 4.18 32.23 -1.28
C GLU A 233 3.23 31.43 -0.35
N PRO A 234 1.89 31.48 -0.56
CA PRO A 234 0.93 30.68 0.19
C PRO A 234 1.02 29.20 -0.23
N SER A 235 1.99 28.45 0.32
CA SER A 235 2.10 27.00 0.09
C SER A 235 1.25 26.20 1.08
N LEU A 236 0.44 25.24 0.61
CA LEU A 236 -0.14 24.22 1.47
C LEU A 236 0.88 23.10 1.67
N THR A 237 1.47 23.01 2.87
CA THR A 237 2.37 21.90 3.22
C THR A 237 1.55 20.66 3.57
N ALA A 238 1.45 19.72 2.63
CA ALA A 238 0.83 18.41 2.85
C ALA A 238 1.90 17.42 3.36
N VAL A 239 2.07 17.35 4.69
CA VAL A 239 2.83 16.24 5.29
C VAL A 239 2.03 14.96 5.05
N LEU A 240 2.57 14.03 4.23
CA LEU A 240 1.89 12.78 3.85
C LEU A 240 1.51 11.89 5.04
N ILE A 241 2.09 12.13 6.22
CA ILE A 241 1.87 11.38 7.45
C ILE A 241 1.10 12.26 8.45
N ASP A 242 -0.15 12.61 8.16
CA ASP A 242 -1.03 12.98 9.26
C ASP A 242 -2.49 12.63 8.99
N LEU A 243 -2.81 11.34 8.82
CA LEU A 243 -4.13 10.86 9.23
C LEU A 243 -4.30 11.37 10.66
N HIS A 244 -5.30 12.18 11.02
CA HIS A 244 -5.42 12.62 12.42
C HIS A 244 -5.83 11.44 13.33
N VAL A 245 -4.91 10.49 13.54
CA VAL A 245 -5.10 9.17 14.16
C VAL A 245 -5.64 9.34 15.57
N ILE A 246 -5.24 10.42 16.25
CA ILE A 246 -5.79 10.74 17.57
C ILE A 246 -7.30 10.97 17.53
N ARG A 247 -7.84 11.62 16.48
CA ARG A 247 -9.28 11.88 16.36
C ARG A 247 -10.05 10.56 16.24
N CYS A 248 -9.53 9.62 15.45
CA CYS A 248 -10.10 8.28 15.29
C CYS A 248 -10.14 7.50 16.61
N PHE A 249 -9.04 7.54 17.38
CA PHE A 249 -8.92 6.78 18.62
C PHE A 249 -9.42 7.51 19.86
N GLN A 250 -9.82 8.77 19.75
CA GLN A 250 -10.16 9.65 20.87
C GLN A 250 -11.15 9.01 21.87
N SER A 251 -12.16 8.30 21.36
CA SER A 251 -13.19 7.64 22.17
C SER A 251 -12.80 6.26 22.72
N VAL A 252 -11.70 5.69 22.22
CA VAL A 252 -11.25 4.31 22.51
C VAL A 252 -9.81 4.24 23.06
N LEU A 253 -9.19 5.37 23.40
CA LEU A 253 -7.80 5.45 23.88
C LEU A 253 -7.47 4.48 25.02
N ILE A 254 -8.40 4.30 25.96
CA ILE A 254 -8.19 3.38 27.09
C ILE A 254 -8.08 1.90 26.69
N HIS A 255 -8.46 1.58 25.45
CA HIS A 255 -8.47 0.25 24.84
C HIS A 255 -7.38 0.08 23.77
N MET A 256 -6.46 1.05 23.64
CA MET A 256 -5.46 1.03 22.58
C MET A 256 -4.62 -0.26 22.57
N GLN A 257 -4.26 -0.78 23.74
CA GLN A 257 -3.56 -2.06 23.85
C GLN A 257 -4.34 -3.22 23.22
N MET A 258 -5.65 -3.29 23.46
CA MET A 258 -6.50 -4.32 22.85
C MET A 258 -6.60 -4.14 21.35
N LEU A 259 -6.78 -2.91 20.87
CA LEU A 259 -6.86 -2.64 19.44
C LEU A 259 -5.55 -3.02 18.74
N TRP A 260 -4.40 -2.66 19.32
CA TRP A 260 -3.10 -3.05 18.79
C TRP A 260 -2.94 -4.57 18.71
N GLU A 261 -3.32 -5.33 19.74
CA GLU A 261 -3.26 -6.80 19.69
C GLU A 261 -4.20 -7.39 18.63
N LEU A 262 -5.43 -6.88 18.50
CA LEU A 262 -6.37 -7.35 17.46
C LEU A 262 -5.79 -7.12 16.05
N MET A 263 -5.14 -5.97 15.84
CA MET A 263 -4.49 -5.64 14.56
C MET A 263 -3.26 -6.52 14.33
N LEU A 264 -2.42 -6.70 15.34
CA LEU A 264 -1.22 -7.53 15.28
C LEU A 264 -1.55 -8.98 14.93
N LEU A 265 -2.62 -9.51 15.50
CA LEU A 265 -3.09 -10.88 15.29
C LEU A 265 -3.96 -11.05 14.03
N GLY A 266 -4.29 -9.95 13.34
CA GLY A 266 -5.14 -9.98 12.15
C GLY A 266 -6.56 -10.46 12.45
N GLU A 267 -7.10 -10.18 13.65
CA GLU A 267 -8.43 -10.64 14.04
C GLU A 267 -9.53 -9.91 13.23
N PRO A 268 -10.68 -10.56 12.93
CA PRO A 268 -11.78 -9.93 12.19
C PRO A 268 -12.45 -8.82 13.00
N VAL A 269 -12.56 -7.61 12.44
CA VAL A 269 -13.14 -6.44 13.14
C VAL A 269 -14.15 -5.71 12.26
N VAL A 270 -15.32 -5.40 12.81
CA VAL A 270 -16.30 -4.51 12.17
C VAL A 270 -16.33 -3.16 12.89
N VAL A 271 -16.06 -2.08 12.16
CA VAL A 271 -16.18 -0.70 12.61
C VAL A 271 -17.51 -0.14 12.10
N MET A 272 -18.46 0.08 13.00
CA MET A 272 -19.72 0.75 12.72
C MET A 272 -19.57 2.24 13.07
N ALA A 273 -19.58 3.09 12.05
CA ALA A 273 -19.35 4.52 12.16
C ALA A 273 -20.58 5.34 11.76
N PRO A 274 -20.70 6.59 12.23
CA PRO A 274 -21.83 7.46 11.88
C PRO A 274 -21.74 8.04 10.46
N SER A 275 -20.55 8.10 9.86
CA SER A 275 -20.32 8.60 8.51
C SER A 275 -19.22 7.82 7.78
N PRO A 276 -19.21 7.83 6.42
CA PRO A 276 -18.15 7.21 5.62
C PRO A 276 -16.76 7.76 5.93
N THR A 277 -16.65 9.05 6.28
CA THR A 277 -15.40 9.67 6.73
C THR A 277 -14.87 8.98 7.97
N VAL A 278 -15.68 8.91 9.04
CA VAL A 278 -15.25 8.30 10.31
C VAL A 278 -14.97 6.80 10.12
N SER A 279 -15.75 6.13 9.27
CA SER A 279 -15.52 4.72 8.91
C SER A 279 -14.13 4.53 8.30
N SER A 280 -13.88 5.19 7.18
CA SER A 280 -12.68 5.01 6.38
C SER A 280 -11.42 5.43 7.14
N GLU A 281 -11.45 6.59 7.79
CA GLU A 281 -10.33 7.06 8.61
C GLU A 281 -10.02 6.11 9.78
N THR A 282 -11.04 5.59 10.47
CA THR A 282 -10.79 4.71 11.62
C THR A 282 -10.21 3.36 11.19
N VAL A 283 -10.72 2.77 10.09
CA VAL A 283 -10.17 1.52 9.57
C VAL A 283 -8.72 1.70 9.13
N LEU A 284 -8.41 2.78 8.41
CA LEU A 284 -7.03 3.10 8.00
C LEU A 284 -6.13 3.37 9.21
N ALA A 285 -6.63 4.07 10.24
CA ALA A 285 -5.91 4.29 11.48
C ALA A 285 -5.61 2.97 12.23
N LEU A 286 -6.58 2.04 12.28
CA LEU A 286 -6.40 0.71 12.85
C LEU A 286 -5.33 -0.10 12.10
N VAL A 287 -5.39 -0.14 10.77
CA VAL A 287 -4.38 -0.81 9.93
C VAL A 287 -2.98 -0.22 10.18
N SER A 288 -2.87 1.10 10.31
CA SER A 288 -1.60 1.78 10.59
C SER A 288 -1.07 1.58 12.01
N ALA A 289 -1.89 1.06 12.94
CA ALA A 289 -1.54 0.98 14.36
C ALA A 289 -0.40 -0.01 14.67
N ILE A 290 -0.08 -0.90 13.73
CA ILE A 290 1.01 -1.88 13.85
C ILE A 290 2.22 -1.53 12.98
N ALA A 291 2.31 -0.30 12.44
CA ALA A 291 3.54 0.12 11.78
C ALA A 291 4.75 -0.04 12.73
N PRO A 292 5.92 -0.51 12.24
CA PRO A 292 6.30 -0.68 10.83
C PRO A 292 5.94 -2.05 10.24
N LEU A 293 5.29 -2.94 11.01
CA LEU A 293 4.82 -4.24 10.52
C LEU A 293 3.73 -4.04 9.46
N ARG A 294 3.83 -4.73 8.33
CA ARG A 294 2.79 -4.73 7.31
C ARG A 294 1.54 -5.44 7.85
N TYR A 295 0.39 -4.80 7.73
CA TYR A 295 -0.88 -5.50 7.88
C TYR A 295 -1.14 -6.34 6.62
N CYS A 296 -1.25 -7.65 6.80
CA CYS A 296 -1.44 -8.61 5.72
C CYS A 296 -2.86 -9.20 5.66
N GLY A 297 -3.73 -8.86 6.62
CA GLY A 297 -5.16 -9.11 6.51
C GLY A 297 -5.81 -8.21 5.46
N ASP A 298 -7.03 -8.57 5.03
CA ASP A 298 -7.80 -7.70 4.14
C ASP A 298 -8.45 -6.57 4.94
N TYR A 299 -8.76 -5.45 4.29
CA TYR A 299 -9.47 -4.35 4.92
C TYR A 299 -10.26 -3.54 3.91
N ARG A 300 -11.44 -3.07 4.35
CA ARG A 300 -12.34 -2.21 3.60
C ARG A 300 -12.61 -0.95 4.42
N PRO A 301 -11.94 0.17 4.10
CA PRO A 301 -12.17 1.44 4.81
C PRO A 301 -13.64 1.85 4.81
N TYR A 302 -14.29 1.62 3.68
CA TYR A 302 -15.72 1.79 3.50
C TYR A 302 -16.30 0.60 2.73
N PHE A 303 -17.29 -0.05 3.32
CA PHE A 303 -17.94 -1.24 2.82
C PHE A 303 -19.46 -1.05 2.83
N THR A 304 -20.10 -1.38 1.71
CA THR A 304 -21.54 -1.17 1.50
C THR A 304 -22.23 -2.49 1.16
N ILE A 305 -23.56 -2.50 1.22
CA ILE A 305 -24.36 -3.67 0.84
C ILE A 305 -24.23 -4.04 -0.65
N HIS A 306 -23.72 -3.11 -1.47
CA HIS A 306 -23.54 -3.24 -2.91
C HIS A 306 -22.12 -3.68 -3.29
N ASP A 307 -21.23 -3.91 -2.32
CA ASP A 307 -19.88 -4.40 -2.60
C ASP A 307 -19.93 -5.77 -3.29
N SER A 308 -19.10 -5.95 -4.31
CA SER A 308 -19.03 -7.20 -5.08
C SER A 308 -18.67 -8.43 -4.23
N GLU A 309 -17.95 -8.22 -3.12
CA GLU A 309 -17.53 -9.25 -2.17
C GLU A 309 -18.50 -9.36 -0.97
N PHE A 310 -19.67 -8.70 -1.03
CA PHE A 310 -20.64 -8.72 0.06
C PHE A 310 -21.06 -10.12 0.51
N LYS A 311 -21.31 -11.02 -0.45
CA LYS A 311 -21.69 -12.41 -0.15
C LYS A 311 -20.57 -13.18 0.55
N GLU A 312 -19.31 -12.92 0.19
CA GLU A 312 -18.15 -13.58 0.78
C GLU A 312 -18.04 -13.27 2.28
N TYR A 313 -18.17 -11.99 2.66
CA TYR A 313 -18.02 -11.58 4.05
C TYR A 313 -19.27 -11.82 4.92
N THR A 314 -20.45 -12.00 4.32
CA THR A 314 -21.71 -12.14 5.07
C THR A 314 -22.20 -13.58 5.19
N THR A 315 -21.51 -14.53 4.55
CA THR A 315 -21.84 -15.95 4.61
C THR A 315 -21.66 -16.51 6.02
N ARG A 316 -22.68 -17.19 6.55
CA ARG A 316 -22.69 -17.75 7.92
C ARG A 316 -22.13 -19.17 8.03
N THR A 317 -21.80 -19.80 6.90
CA THR A 317 -21.34 -21.20 6.86
C THR A 317 -19.85 -21.35 7.20
N GLN A 318 -19.09 -20.26 7.16
CA GLN A 318 -17.66 -20.25 7.44
C GLN A 318 -17.32 -19.30 8.60
N ALA A 319 -16.16 -19.52 9.21
CA ALA A 319 -15.63 -18.58 10.17
C ALA A 319 -15.40 -17.22 9.47
N PRO A 320 -15.61 -16.08 10.16
CA PRO A 320 -15.33 -14.77 9.58
C PRO A 320 -13.88 -14.69 9.08
N PRO A 321 -13.65 -14.20 7.85
CA PRO A 321 -12.31 -14.05 7.33
C PRO A 321 -11.54 -12.98 8.13
N ASN A 322 -10.21 -13.05 8.08
CA ASN A 322 -9.32 -12.05 8.68
C ASN A 322 -9.41 -10.72 7.92
N VAL A 323 -10.49 -9.96 8.18
CA VAL A 323 -10.79 -8.69 7.50
C VAL A 323 -11.29 -7.62 8.47
N ILE A 324 -10.93 -6.37 8.20
CA ILE A 324 -11.47 -5.20 8.88
C ILE A 324 -12.50 -4.53 7.97
N LEU A 325 -13.74 -4.38 8.42
CA LEU A 325 -14.82 -3.77 7.65
C LEU A 325 -15.29 -2.47 8.30
N GLY A 326 -15.21 -1.37 7.58
CA GLY A 326 -15.82 -0.10 7.95
C GLY A 326 -17.20 0.04 7.33
N VAL A 327 -18.24 0.21 8.14
CA VAL A 327 -19.63 0.30 7.70
C VAL A 327 -20.36 1.45 8.36
N THR A 328 -21.37 1.96 7.67
CA THR A 328 -22.25 3.04 8.18
C THR A 328 -23.70 2.61 8.27
N ASN A 329 -24.11 1.66 7.43
CA ASN A 329 -25.48 1.22 7.35
C ASN A 329 -25.88 0.37 8.58
N PRO A 330 -26.94 0.74 9.32
CA PRO A 330 -27.43 -0.03 10.47
C PRO A 330 -27.79 -1.49 10.14
N PHE A 331 -28.09 -1.80 8.88
CA PHE A 331 -28.34 -3.16 8.41
C PHE A 331 -27.25 -4.14 8.85
N PHE A 332 -25.98 -3.71 8.84
CA PHE A 332 -24.83 -4.53 9.21
C PHE A 332 -24.81 -4.98 10.67
N ILE A 333 -25.60 -4.37 11.56
CA ILE A 333 -25.73 -4.85 12.95
C ILE A 333 -26.26 -6.28 12.97
N LYS A 334 -27.33 -6.53 12.21
CA LYS A 334 -27.94 -7.86 12.14
C LYS A 334 -27.08 -8.82 11.33
N THR A 335 -26.41 -8.31 10.30
CA THR A 335 -25.55 -9.13 9.45
C THR A 335 -24.34 -9.65 10.22
N PHE A 336 -23.66 -8.79 10.96
CA PHE A 336 -22.41 -9.11 11.65
C PHE A 336 -22.55 -9.34 13.16
N HIS A 337 -23.76 -9.56 13.69
CA HIS A 337 -23.98 -9.77 15.13
C HIS A 337 -23.20 -10.95 15.75
N CYS A 338 -22.78 -11.93 14.93
CA CYS A 338 -21.97 -13.08 15.35
C CYS A 338 -20.46 -12.86 15.20
N TRP A 339 -20.02 -11.72 14.67
CA TRP A 339 -18.59 -11.43 14.50
C TRP A 339 -17.91 -11.23 15.86
N PRO A 340 -16.63 -11.61 15.97
CA PRO A 340 -15.94 -11.65 17.26
C PRO A 340 -15.70 -10.26 17.86
N HIS A 341 -15.50 -9.25 17.01
CA HIS A 341 -15.13 -7.89 17.42
C HIS A 341 -15.92 -6.85 16.64
N ILE A 342 -16.68 -6.02 17.37
CA ILE A 342 -17.46 -4.93 16.79
C ILE A 342 -17.15 -3.63 17.54
N ILE A 343 -16.72 -2.61 16.82
CA ILE A 343 -16.44 -1.27 17.34
C ILE A 343 -17.57 -0.36 16.85
N ARG A 344 -18.41 0.12 17.78
CA ARG A 344 -19.49 1.07 17.47
C ARG A 344 -19.07 2.46 17.91
N LEU A 345 -18.71 3.28 16.93
CA LEU A 345 -18.42 4.68 17.09
C LEU A 345 -19.73 5.47 17.03
N GLY A 346 -19.70 6.72 17.47
CA GLY A 346 -20.76 7.65 17.15
C GLY A 346 -20.22 9.06 17.16
N ASP A 347 -21.09 10.04 16.92
CA ASP A 347 -20.64 11.40 16.64
C ASP A 347 -19.66 11.94 17.69
N LEU A 348 -18.49 12.34 17.20
CA LEU A 348 -17.49 13.09 17.94
C LEU A 348 -18.02 14.53 18.01
N LYS A 349 -18.85 14.84 19.02
CA LYS A 349 -19.21 16.23 19.27
C LYS A 349 -17.93 16.99 19.65
N MET A 350 -17.57 18.00 18.86
CA MET A 350 -16.49 18.96 19.12
C MET A 350 -16.83 19.94 20.27
N SER A 351 -17.77 19.59 21.16
CA SER A 351 -17.98 20.32 22.40
C SER A 351 -16.76 20.07 23.30
N GLY A 352 -16.12 21.13 23.79
CA GLY A 352 -14.85 21.11 24.54
C GLY A 352 -14.80 20.30 25.85
N ASP A 353 -15.74 19.39 26.08
CA ASP A 353 -15.73 18.38 27.12
C ASP A 353 -14.83 17.20 26.74
N LEU A 354 -14.30 16.47 27.74
CA LEU A 354 -13.56 15.25 27.45
C LEU A 354 -14.44 14.26 26.68
N PRO A 355 -13.89 13.62 25.63
CA PRO A 355 -14.55 12.49 24.99
C PRO A 355 -14.82 11.38 26.01
N LYS A 356 -16.10 11.07 26.23
CA LYS A 356 -16.52 9.94 27.06
C LYS A 356 -15.90 8.66 26.50
N GLN A 357 -15.01 8.05 27.28
CA GLN A 357 -14.35 6.81 26.89
C GLN A 357 -15.37 5.68 26.78
N VAL A 358 -15.32 4.96 25.67
CA VAL A 358 -16.25 3.88 25.34
C VAL A 358 -16.03 2.70 26.29
N LYS A 359 -17.11 2.01 26.70
CA LYS A 359 -17.03 0.80 27.54
C LYS A 359 -16.94 -0.47 26.69
N VAL A 360 -16.23 -1.48 27.17
CA VAL A 360 -16.26 -2.84 26.60
C VAL A 360 -17.53 -3.55 27.08
N LYS A 361 -18.23 -4.22 26.16
CA LYS A 361 -19.47 -4.95 26.41
C LYS A 361 -19.35 -6.39 25.87
N LYS A 362 -20.02 -7.34 26.54
CA LYS A 362 -20.14 -8.71 26.02
C LYS A 362 -20.96 -8.73 24.73
N LEU A 363 -20.58 -9.60 23.79
CA LEU A 363 -21.27 -9.72 22.49
C LEU A 363 -22.75 -10.13 22.62
N ALA A 364 -23.09 -10.94 23.62
CA ALA A 364 -24.49 -11.33 23.89
C ALA A 364 -25.43 -10.13 24.13
N LYS A 365 -24.92 -9.01 24.66
CA LYS A 365 -25.71 -7.78 24.86
C LYS A 365 -26.12 -7.10 23.56
N LEU A 366 -25.48 -7.44 22.43
CA LEU A 366 -25.86 -6.95 21.11
C LEU A 366 -27.13 -7.65 20.58
N LYS A 367 -27.34 -8.92 20.94
CA LYS A 367 -28.50 -9.75 20.51
C LYS A 367 -29.82 -9.31 21.16
N THR A 368 -29.78 -8.74 22.36
CA THR A 368 -30.97 -8.30 23.11
C THR A 368 -31.55 -6.95 22.67
N LEU A 369 -31.01 -6.32 21.62
CA LEU A 369 -31.53 -5.05 21.09
C LEU A 369 -32.67 -5.20 20.08
N ASP A 370 -33.19 -6.42 19.89
CA ASP A 370 -33.98 -6.79 18.71
C ASP A 370 -35.49 -6.50 18.78
N THR A 371 -35.98 -5.64 19.68
CA THR A 371 -37.43 -5.31 19.67
C THR A 371 -37.75 -3.85 20.09
N LYS A 372 -38.41 -3.14 19.15
CA LYS A 372 -39.22 -1.91 19.32
C LYS A 372 -38.60 -0.56 19.69
N THR A 373 -37.27 -0.39 19.79
CA THR A 373 -36.64 0.95 19.97
C THR A 373 -35.52 1.23 18.97
N TYR A 374 -35.73 0.89 17.70
CA TYR A 374 -34.66 0.76 16.70
C TYR A 374 -34.04 2.09 16.24
N ILE A 375 -34.77 3.21 16.30
CA ILE A 375 -34.28 4.51 15.79
C ILE A 375 -33.74 5.40 16.91
N TYR A 376 -34.47 5.53 18.02
CA TYR A 376 -34.06 6.42 19.12
C TYR A 376 -32.84 5.90 19.91
N ASN A 377 -32.74 4.59 20.17
CA ASN A 377 -31.58 4.02 20.88
C ASN A 377 -30.36 3.78 19.98
N PHE A 378 -30.54 3.71 18.66
CA PHE A 378 -29.44 3.56 17.70
C PHE A 378 -28.53 4.81 17.67
N LEU A 379 -29.13 6.01 17.73
CA LEU A 379 -28.41 7.29 17.78
C LEU A 379 -27.87 7.66 19.17
N LEU A 380 -28.50 7.20 20.27
CA LEU A 380 -28.21 7.72 21.62
C LEU A 380 -27.44 6.78 22.57
N CYS A 381 -27.53 5.45 22.49
CA CYS A 381 -27.12 4.57 23.62
C CYS A 381 -26.12 3.43 23.34
N ASN A 382 -25.68 3.20 22.09
CA ASN A 382 -24.96 1.96 21.73
C ASN A 382 -23.47 2.09 21.38
N LYS A 383 -22.84 3.25 21.65
CA LYS A 383 -21.39 3.41 21.52
C LYS A 383 -20.68 2.39 22.43
N GLY A 384 -19.74 1.61 21.90
CA GLY A 384 -19.27 0.40 22.56
C GLY A 384 -18.23 -0.38 21.77
N ILE A 385 -17.27 -1.00 22.45
CA ILE A 385 -16.50 -2.11 21.86
C ILE A 385 -17.14 -3.41 22.36
N TYR A 386 -17.59 -4.26 21.44
CA TYR A 386 -18.23 -5.53 21.72
C TYR A 386 -17.25 -6.64 21.37
N THR A 387 -16.67 -7.26 22.39
CA THR A 387 -15.65 -8.30 22.24
C THR A 387 -15.56 -9.15 23.50
N ALA A 388 -15.18 -10.41 23.32
CA ALA A 388 -14.80 -11.31 24.42
C ALA A 388 -13.27 -11.42 24.57
N TYR A 389 -12.51 -10.72 23.73
CA TYR A 389 -11.05 -10.75 23.72
C TYR A 389 -10.47 -10.25 25.03
N LYS A 390 -9.45 -10.95 25.51
CA LYS A 390 -8.65 -10.56 26.68
C LYS A 390 -7.24 -10.31 26.20
N THR A 391 -6.70 -9.16 26.57
CA THR A 391 -5.34 -8.79 26.16
C THR A 391 -4.31 -9.67 26.85
N PHE A 392 -3.28 -10.06 26.09
CA PHE A 392 -2.11 -10.74 26.63
C PHE A 392 -1.26 -9.78 27.45
N LEU A 393 -1.15 -8.53 27.00
CA LEU A 393 -0.34 -7.51 27.64
C LEU A 393 -1.20 -6.53 28.44
N HIS A 394 -0.61 -5.95 29.47
CA HIS A 394 -1.23 -4.90 30.25
C HIS A 394 -1.15 -3.57 29.51
N LYS A 395 -2.18 -2.73 29.68
CA LYS A 395 -2.18 -1.36 29.14
C LYS A 395 -1.22 -0.45 29.90
N ASP A 396 -0.53 0.43 29.17
CA ASP A 396 0.23 1.52 29.77
C ASP A 396 -0.70 2.63 30.29
N LYS A 397 -1.03 2.53 31.59
CA LYS A 397 -1.88 3.50 32.28
C LYS A 397 -1.26 4.90 32.30
N SER A 398 0.06 5.02 32.29
CA SER A 398 0.76 6.30 32.39
C SER A 398 0.68 7.05 31.05
N PHE A 399 0.93 6.33 29.96
CA PHE A 399 0.80 6.83 28.60
C PHE A 399 -0.63 7.26 28.27
N ILE A 400 -1.62 6.42 28.59
CA ILE A 400 -3.04 6.76 28.39
C ILE A 400 -3.41 8.03 29.16
N LYS A 401 -2.98 8.17 30.43
CA LYS A 401 -3.19 9.40 31.20
C LYS A 401 -2.52 10.61 30.56
N ARG A 402 -1.31 10.46 29.99
CA ARG A 402 -0.59 11.53 29.28
C ARG A 402 -1.37 12.02 28.06
N LEU A 403 -1.91 11.11 27.25
CA LEU A 403 -2.73 11.46 26.09
C LEU A 403 -4.04 12.14 26.48
N LEU A 404 -4.78 11.57 27.45
CA LEU A 404 -6.03 12.15 27.94
C LEU A 404 -5.82 13.56 28.52
N LYS A 405 -4.76 13.78 29.30
CA LYS A 405 -4.36 15.11 29.78
C LYS A 405 -4.02 16.06 28.63
N GLY A 406 -3.40 15.57 27.55
CA GLY A 406 -3.13 16.38 26.36
C GLY A 406 -4.43 16.85 25.68
N ILE A 407 -5.45 15.99 25.60
CA ILE A 407 -6.77 16.35 25.05
C ILE A 407 -7.44 17.39 25.94
N GLN A 408 -7.42 17.18 27.26
CA GLN A 408 -7.94 18.15 28.25
C GLN A 408 -7.30 19.53 28.09
N LYS A 409 -5.99 19.56 27.87
CA LYS A 409 -5.22 20.80 27.68
C LYS A 409 -5.31 21.36 26.25
N LYS A 410 -6.19 20.84 25.39
CA LYS A 410 -6.36 21.25 23.98
C LYS A 410 -5.02 21.25 23.20
N ARG A 411 -4.16 20.26 23.46
CA ARG A 411 -2.93 20.07 22.68
C ARG A 411 -3.31 19.83 21.21
N PRO A 412 -2.59 20.43 20.23
CA PRO A 412 -2.84 20.22 18.81
C PRO A 412 -2.89 18.73 18.45
N SER A 413 -3.76 18.40 17.49
CA SER A 413 -4.09 17.01 17.17
C SER A 413 -2.94 16.27 16.47
N GLU A 414 -2.08 17.03 15.80
CA GLU A 414 -0.88 16.62 15.07
C GLU A 414 0.15 16.13 16.09
N VAL A 415 0.38 16.91 17.15
CA VAL A 415 1.30 16.56 18.24
C VAL A 415 0.81 15.33 18.99
N GLN A 416 -0.49 15.23 19.27
CA GLN A 416 -1.06 14.06 19.94
C GLN A 416 -0.99 12.80 19.07
N SER A 417 -1.22 12.94 17.76
CA SER A 417 -1.11 11.85 16.80
C SER A 417 0.34 11.37 16.69
N ALA A 418 1.31 12.29 16.65
CA ALA A 418 2.74 11.95 16.66
C ALA A 418 3.15 11.19 17.92
N ILE A 419 2.70 11.63 19.12
CA ILE A 419 2.95 10.92 20.38
C ILE A 419 2.36 9.51 20.36
N LEU A 420 1.15 9.35 19.80
CA LEU A 420 0.48 8.06 19.70
C LEU A 420 1.17 7.12 18.72
N ARG A 421 1.48 7.59 17.51
CA ARG A 421 2.20 6.80 16.51
C ARG A 421 3.56 6.35 17.03
N ARG A 422 4.32 7.25 17.66
CA ARG A 422 5.63 6.90 18.23
C ARG A 422 5.52 5.78 19.26
N HIS A 423 4.52 5.83 20.14
CA HIS A 423 4.32 4.77 21.12
C HIS A 423 3.96 3.42 20.47
N LEU A 424 3.09 3.43 19.46
CA LEU A 424 2.71 2.22 18.73
C LEU A 424 3.86 1.64 17.89
N LEU A 425 4.69 2.52 17.32
CA LEU A 425 5.92 2.19 16.60
C LEU A 425 6.89 1.48 17.54
N GLU A 426 7.26 2.13 18.65
CA GLU A 426 8.17 1.58 19.67
C GLU A 426 7.64 0.23 20.19
N GLN A 427 6.32 0.13 20.40
CA GLN A 427 5.65 -1.10 20.81
C GLN A 427 5.80 -2.23 19.79
N THR A 428 5.60 -1.93 18.51
CA THR A 428 5.68 -2.94 17.46
C THR A 428 7.12 -3.33 17.17
N GLU A 429 8.06 -2.38 17.14
CA GLU A 429 9.49 -2.65 16.98
C GLU A 429 10.02 -3.55 18.09
N SER A 430 9.68 -3.26 19.36
CA SER A 430 10.10 -4.13 20.46
C SER A 430 9.48 -5.52 20.40
N PHE A 431 8.31 -5.69 19.80
CA PHE A 431 7.69 -7.01 19.57
C PHE A 431 8.37 -7.75 18.42
N ILE A 432 8.79 -7.06 17.36
CA ILE A 432 9.40 -7.70 16.19
C ILE A 432 10.90 -7.97 16.39
N LEU A 433 11.60 -7.16 17.17
CA LEU A 433 13.06 -7.24 17.35
C LEU A 433 13.58 -8.64 17.75
N PRO A 434 12.99 -9.38 18.70
CA PRO A 434 13.45 -10.73 19.01
C PRO A 434 13.33 -11.70 17.84
N LEU A 435 12.28 -11.57 17.03
CA LEU A 435 12.07 -12.38 15.83
C LEU A 435 13.14 -12.11 14.78
N GLU A 436 13.48 -10.84 14.57
CA GLU A 436 14.53 -10.45 13.63
C GLU A 436 15.90 -10.99 14.04
N ARG A 437 16.25 -10.87 15.33
CA ARG A 437 17.50 -11.46 15.86
C ARG A 437 17.55 -12.97 15.68
N TYR A 438 16.43 -13.67 15.89
CA TYR A 438 16.37 -15.10 15.66
C TYR A 438 16.54 -15.43 14.17
N LEU A 439 15.89 -14.70 13.26
CA LEU A 439 16.08 -14.89 11.82
C LEU A 439 17.53 -14.63 11.38
N GLU A 440 18.18 -13.60 11.92
CA GLU A 440 19.60 -13.34 11.66
C GLU A 440 20.47 -14.53 12.07
N SER A 441 20.14 -15.20 13.18
CA SER A 441 20.86 -16.40 13.61
C SER A 441 20.70 -17.56 12.61
N LEU A 442 19.61 -17.62 11.84
CA LEU A 442 19.36 -18.66 10.83
C LEU A 442 20.19 -18.45 9.55
N MET A 443 20.79 -17.28 9.36
CA MET A 443 21.65 -16.99 8.20
C MET A 443 22.88 -17.90 8.18
N PRO A 444 23.30 -18.38 7.00
CA PRO A 444 24.55 -19.12 6.87
C PRO A 444 25.75 -18.21 7.15
N PRO A 445 26.83 -18.74 7.78
CA PRO A 445 28.03 -17.94 8.04
C PRO A 445 28.70 -17.54 6.73
N GLN A 446 29.17 -16.29 6.62
CA GLN A 446 29.79 -15.77 5.39
C GLN A 446 30.97 -16.62 4.90
N ARG A 447 31.72 -17.27 5.81
CA ARG A 447 32.83 -18.17 5.47
C ARG A 447 32.40 -19.46 4.74
N SER A 448 31.12 -19.81 4.78
CA SER A 448 30.57 -20.96 4.05
C SER A 448 30.21 -20.64 2.59
N MET A 449 30.32 -19.38 2.17
CA MET A 449 30.02 -18.93 0.81
C MET A 449 31.15 -19.33 -0.14
N SER A 450 31.02 -20.51 -0.74
CA SER A 450 31.96 -20.96 -1.79
C SER A 450 31.49 -20.48 -3.16
N PRO A 451 32.38 -19.93 -4.00
CA PRO A 451 32.06 -19.50 -5.36
C PRO A 451 31.49 -20.62 -6.24
N TRP A 452 32.00 -21.83 -6.04
CA TRP A 452 31.81 -22.98 -6.93
C TRP A 452 30.78 -24.00 -6.41
N LYS A 453 30.17 -23.74 -5.26
CA LYS A 453 29.11 -24.57 -4.69
C LYS A 453 27.79 -23.81 -4.71
N THR A 454 26.69 -24.55 -4.64
CA THR A 454 25.36 -23.96 -4.44
C THR A 454 25.36 -23.08 -3.19
N PRO A 455 24.71 -21.89 -3.22
CA PRO A 455 24.56 -21.06 -2.05
C PRO A 455 24.01 -21.88 -0.86
N PRO A 456 24.56 -21.73 0.35
CA PRO A 456 24.06 -22.43 1.51
C PRO A 456 22.60 -22.05 1.78
N GLN A 457 21.79 -23.03 2.14
CA GLN A 457 20.39 -22.80 2.44
C GLN A 457 20.23 -22.12 3.81
N ILE A 458 19.25 -21.23 3.89
CA ILE A 458 18.84 -20.60 5.15
C ILE A 458 18.19 -21.68 6.02
N ARG A 459 18.53 -21.72 7.31
CA ARG A 459 17.93 -22.68 8.24
C ARG A 459 16.43 -22.41 8.41
N SER A 460 15.63 -23.46 8.53
CA SER A 460 14.19 -23.35 8.73
C SER A 460 13.85 -22.71 10.07
N PHE A 461 12.80 -21.88 10.10
CA PHE A 461 12.32 -21.28 11.34
C PHE A 461 11.67 -22.32 12.25
N SER A 462 12.12 -22.42 13.50
CA SER A 462 11.52 -23.28 14.52
C SER A 462 10.85 -22.45 15.62
N GLN A 463 9.54 -22.64 15.80
CA GLN A 463 8.79 -21.95 16.85
C GLN A 463 9.34 -22.30 18.24
N ASP A 464 9.58 -23.58 18.52
CA ASP A 464 10.04 -24.02 19.84
C ASP A 464 11.43 -23.50 20.20
N GLU A 465 12.33 -23.42 19.22
CA GLU A 465 13.66 -22.85 19.43
C GLU A 465 13.57 -21.34 19.69
N PHE A 466 12.78 -20.62 18.89
CA PHE A 466 12.52 -19.20 19.13
C PHE A 466 11.95 -18.96 20.54
N MET A 467 10.97 -19.75 20.97
CA MET A 467 10.36 -19.57 22.31
C MET A 467 11.39 -19.72 23.43
N LYS A 468 12.42 -20.58 23.28
CA LYS A 468 13.52 -20.70 24.25
C LYS A 468 14.41 -19.45 24.27
N THR A 469 14.66 -18.83 23.12
CA THR A 469 15.44 -17.58 23.05
C THR A 469 14.73 -16.41 23.72
N LEU A 470 13.40 -16.43 23.76
CA LEU A 470 12.58 -15.36 24.33
C LEU A 470 12.80 -15.19 25.85
N GLU A 471 13.13 -16.27 26.56
CA GLU A 471 13.42 -16.22 28.00
C GLU A 471 14.70 -15.42 28.31
N GLN A 472 15.65 -15.39 27.36
CA GLN A 472 16.96 -14.75 27.51
C GLN A 472 17.05 -13.39 26.80
N ALA A 473 16.34 -13.23 25.68
CA ALA A 473 16.41 -12.08 24.78
C ALA A 473 15.01 -11.56 24.37
N GLY A 474 14.09 -11.51 25.33
CA GLY A 474 12.71 -11.04 25.11
C GLY A 474 12.57 -9.55 24.78
N PRO A 475 11.33 -9.08 24.51
CA PRO A 475 11.01 -7.68 24.25
C PRO A 475 11.53 -6.76 25.35
N GLN A 476 12.18 -5.66 24.97
CA GLN A 476 12.82 -4.74 25.91
C GLN A 476 11.86 -3.72 26.55
N LEU A 477 10.59 -3.70 26.13
CA LEU A 477 9.60 -2.78 26.68
C LEU A 477 9.13 -3.15 28.07
N THR A 478 8.76 -2.11 28.82
CA THR A 478 8.25 -2.16 30.20
C THR A 478 6.83 -2.73 30.32
N LEU A 479 6.19 -3.14 29.22
CA LEU A 479 4.85 -3.71 29.22
C LEU A 479 4.90 -5.14 29.78
N LYS A 480 4.20 -5.32 30.91
CA LYS A 480 4.06 -6.63 31.58
C LYS A 480 2.90 -7.41 30.95
N GLY A 481 3.01 -8.74 30.91
CA GLY A 481 1.94 -9.62 30.45
C GLY A 481 2.46 -10.94 29.89
N ASP A 482 1.56 -11.69 29.25
CA ASP A 482 1.86 -12.99 28.63
C ASP A 482 2.39 -12.82 27.20
N TRP A 483 3.65 -12.42 27.08
CA TRP A 483 4.34 -12.33 25.78
C TRP A 483 4.35 -13.67 25.06
N THR A 484 4.57 -14.76 25.79
CA THR A 484 4.67 -16.11 25.27
C THR A 484 3.36 -16.54 24.59
N GLY A 485 2.22 -16.27 25.21
CA GLY A 485 0.89 -16.48 24.61
C GLY A 485 0.65 -15.62 23.37
N LEU A 486 1.09 -14.35 23.39
CA LEU A 486 0.96 -13.44 22.26
C LEU A 486 1.73 -13.94 21.03
N TYR A 487 3.01 -14.33 21.17
CA TYR A 487 3.80 -14.87 20.06
C TYR A 487 3.20 -16.15 19.48
N ARG A 488 2.76 -17.09 20.33
CA ARG A 488 2.10 -18.32 19.87
C ARG A 488 0.86 -18.04 19.03
N ARG A 489 0.10 -16.99 19.38
CA ARG A 489 -1.07 -16.57 18.60
C ARG A 489 -0.64 -15.86 17.32
N PHE A 490 0.39 -15.01 17.38
CA PHE A 490 0.93 -14.29 16.23
C PHE A 490 1.45 -15.23 15.14
N PHE A 491 2.10 -16.35 15.48
CA PHE A 491 2.56 -17.34 14.49
C PHE A 491 1.46 -17.98 13.66
N ARG A 492 0.20 -17.87 14.09
CA ARG A 492 -0.97 -18.35 13.35
C ARG A 492 -1.68 -17.25 12.56
N SER A 493 -1.18 -16.02 12.63
CA SER A 493 -1.79 -14.85 12.00
C SER A 493 -1.29 -14.67 10.55
N PRO A 494 -2.10 -14.03 9.69
CA PRO A 494 -1.66 -13.66 8.33
C PRO A 494 -0.49 -12.66 8.35
N ASN A 495 -0.38 -11.84 9.40
CA ASN A 495 0.70 -10.85 9.52
C ASN A 495 2.06 -11.53 9.72
N PHE A 496 2.13 -12.61 10.50
CA PHE A 496 3.36 -13.39 10.63
C PHE A 496 3.75 -14.06 9.31
N ASP A 497 2.80 -14.70 8.61
CA ASP A 497 3.07 -15.34 7.33
C ASP A 497 3.60 -14.32 6.30
N GLY A 498 2.96 -13.16 6.18
CA GLY A 498 3.41 -12.10 5.28
C GLY A 498 4.78 -11.52 5.66
N TRP A 499 5.01 -11.26 6.95
CA TRP A 499 6.30 -10.80 7.46
C TRP A 499 7.41 -11.83 7.22
N TYR A 500 7.16 -13.10 7.53
CA TYR A 500 8.14 -14.17 7.39
C TYR A 500 8.52 -14.38 5.92
N ARG A 501 7.55 -14.43 5.00
CA ARG A 501 7.81 -14.53 3.56
C ARG A 501 8.65 -13.36 3.05
N LEU A 502 8.31 -12.14 3.48
CA LEU A 502 9.08 -10.95 3.11
C LEU A 502 10.53 -11.04 3.61
N ARG A 503 10.73 -11.34 4.90
CA ARG A 503 12.06 -11.47 5.50
C ARG A 503 12.86 -12.62 4.89
N HIS A 504 12.24 -13.77 4.67
CA HIS A 504 12.89 -14.91 4.04
C HIS A 504 13.32 -14.58 2.60
N ARG A 505 12.51 -13.83 1.84
CA ARG A 505 12.90 -13.33 0.51
C ARG A 505 14.10 -12.39 0.59
N GLU A 506 14.08 -11.40 1.49
CA GLU A 506 15.21 -10.47 1.70
C GLU A 506 16.49 -11.21 2.12
N MET A 507 16.38 -12.20 3.01
CA MET A 507 17.50 -13.05 3.42
C MET A 507 18.03 -13.89 2.24
N THR A 508 17.14 -14.45 1.42
CA THR A 508 17.52 -15.24 0.24
C THR A 508 18.28 -14.35 -0.75
N GLN A 509 17.74 -13.17 -1.08
CA GLN A 509 18.41 -12.18 -1.92
C GLN A 509 19.79 -11.80 -1.34
N LYS A 510 19.91 -11.63 -0.02
CA LYS A 510 21.19 -11.32 0.63
C LYS A 510 22.21 -12.46 0.51
N VAL A 511 21.80 -13.71 0.70
CA VAL A 511 22.66 -14.89 0.47
C VAL A 511 23.10 -14.94 -1.00
N GLU A 512 22.20 -14.66 -1.92
CA GLU A 512 22.50 -14.63 -3.35
C GLU A 512 23.49 -13.51 -3.73
N CYS A 513 23.34 -12.31 -3.17
CA CYS A 513 24.30 -11.22 -3.34
C CYS A 513 25.69 -11.63 -2.84
N LEU A 514 25.79 -12.14 -1.61
CA LEU A 514 27.05 -12.56 -1.02
C LEU A 514 27.73 -13.69 -1.82
N HIS A 515 26.95 -14.60 -2.40
CA HIS A 515 27.49 -15.65 -3.25
C HIS A 515 28.03 -15.09 -4.58
N LEU A 516 27.32 -14.11 -5.16
CA LEU A 516 27.80 -13.43 -6.36
C LEU A 516 29.08 -12.63 -6.09
N GLU A 517 29.16 -11.93 -4.97
CA GLU A 517 30.38 -11.25 -4.53
C GLU A 517 31.54 -12.23 -4.36
N ALA A 518 31.29 -13.42 -3.78
CA ALA A 518 32.30 -14.48 -3.67
C ALA A 518 32.77 -14.98 -5.04
N ILE A 519 31.87 -15.14 -6.01
CA ILE A 519 32.21 -15.48 -7.40
C ILE A 519 33.08 -14.38 -8.04
N CYS A 520 32.67 -13.12 -7.94
CA CYS A 520 33.42 -11.99 -8.50
C CYS A 520 34.82 -11.85 -7.89
N ALA A 521 35.01 -12.25 -6.63
CA ALA A 521 36.30 -12.23 -5.95
C ALA A 521 37.16 -13.48 -6.22
N ALA A 522 36.61 -14.52 -6.85
CA ALA A 522 37.32 -15.77 -7.09
C ALA A 522 38.22 -15.66 -8.32
N ASP A 523 39.42 -16.26 -8.26
CA ASP A 523 40.32 -16.36 -9.40
C ASP A 523 39.84 -17.46 -10.37
N LEU A 524 39.03 -17.03 -11.34
CA LEU A 524 38.48 -17.87 -12.40
C LEU A 524 39.58 -18.49 -13.28
N LEU A 525 40.68 -17.78 -13.52
CA LEU A 525 41.76 -18.25 -14.41
C LEU A 525 42.54 -19.39 -13.79
N THR A 526 42.77 -19.34 -12.47
CA THR A 526 43.42 -20.45 -11.76
C THR A 526 42.48 -21.65 -11.62
N TRP A 527 41.17 -21.44 -11.44
CA TRP A 527 40.20 -22.55 -11.36
C TRP A 527 40.07 -23.33 -12.67
N ASN A 528 40.20 -22.66 -13.82
CA ASN A 528 40.04 -23.29 -15.14
C ASN A 528 41.17 -24.24 -15.54
N LYS A 529 42.38 -24.11 -14.96
CA LYS A 529 43.57 -24.87 -15.40
C LYS A 529 43.42 -26.38 -15.25
N ASP A 530 42.63 -26.83 -14.27
CA ASP A 530 42.46 -28.24 -13.91
C ASP A 530 41.09 -28.80 -14.34
N LYS A 531 40.39 -28.11 -15.26
CA LYS A 531 39.00 -28.38 -15.63
C LYS A 531 38.84 -28.75 -17.10
N SER A 532 37.89 -29.63 -17.37
CA SER A 532 37.54 -30.01 -18.75
C SER A 532 36.82 -28.88 -19.48
N GLU A 533 36.93 -28.85 -20.81
CA GLU A 533 36.26 -27.85 -21.65
C GLU A 533 34.74 -27.80 -21.40
N VAL A 534 34.10 -28.95 -21.16
CA VAL A 534 32.67 -29.06 -20.84
C VAL A 534 32.34 -28.38 -19.51
N GLU A 535 33.16 -28.57 -18.48
CA GLU A 535 32.97 -27.90 -17.18
C GLU A 535 33.17 -26.39 -17.30
N ILE A 536 34.11 -25.94 -18.14
CA ILE A 536 34.35 -24.51 -18.40
C ILE A 536 33.16 -23.88 -19.13
N VAL A 537 32.63 -24.56 -20.15
CA VAL A 537 31.42 -24.11 -20.88
C VAL A 537 30.20 -24.05 -19.96
N ASP A 538 29.95 -25.08 -19.14
CA ASP A 538 28.86 -25.09 -18.16
C ASP A 538 28.99 -23.96 -17.12
N LEU A 539 30.21 -23.68 -16.66
CA LEU A 539 30.49 -22.54 -15.80
C LEU A 539 30.13 -21.21 -16.48
N ILE A 540 30.57 -21.00 -17.74
CA ILE A 540 30.27 -19.77 -18.49
C ILE A 540 28.76 -19.57 -18.64
N LEU A 541 28.02 -20.64 -19.00
CA LEU A 541 26.57 -20.59 -19.13
C LEU A 541 25.90 -20.22 -17.81
N LYS A 542 26.29 -20.86 -16.69
CA LYS A 542 25.78 -20.56 -15.35
C LYS A 542 26.10 -19.13 -14.90
N LEU A 543 27.31 -18.63 -15.22
CA LEU A 543 27.73 -17.27 -14.89
C LEU A 543 26.93 -16.25 -15.70
N ARG A 544 26.76 -16.46 -17.01
CA ARG A 544 25.94 -15.60 -17.87
C ARG A 544 24.47 -15.60 -17.47
N GLU A 545 23.90 -16.76 -17.18
CA GLU A 545 22.52 -16.87 -16.68
C GLU A 545 22.36 -16.08 -15.38
N LYS A 546 23.32 -16.22 -14.44
CA LYS A 546 23.34 -15.43 -13.20
C LYS A 546 23.51 -13.93 -13.48
N LEU A 547 24.32 -13.54 -14.44
CA LEU A 547 24.55 -12.12 -14.79
C LEU A 547 23.28 -11.50 -15.41
N VAL A 548 22.66 -12.17 -16.39
CA VAL A 548 21.43 -11.70 -17.08
C VAL A 548 20.26 -11.64 -16.11
N THR A 549 20.02 -12.69 -15.33
CA THR A 549 18.92 -12.75 -14.37
C THR A 549 19.06 -11.69 -13.28
N ARG A 550 20.30 -11.32 -12.89
CA ARG A 550 20.56 -10.57 -11.65
C ARG A 550 21.04 -9.13 -11.84
N LYS A 551 21.45 -8.72 -13.04
CA LYS A 551 21.74 -7.31 -13.39
C LYS A 551 20.53 -6.39 -13.17
N HIS A 552 19.32 -6.95 -13.13
CA HIS A 552 18.07 -6.21 -12.89
C HIS A 552 17.42 -6.47 -11.51
N GLN A 553 17.94 -7.40 -10.69
CA GLN A 553 17.23 -7.92 -9.51
C GLN A 553 17.98 -7.82 -8.17
N LEU A 554 19.30 -7.60 -8.17
CA LEU A 554 20.09 -7.55 -6.93
C LEU A 554 20.93 -6.27 -6.84
N PRO A 555 21.04 -5.63 -5.65
CA PRO A 555 21.86 -4.44 -5.44
C PRO A 555 23.34 -4.84 -5.32
N VAL A 556 23.95 -5.26 -6.42
CA VAL A 556 25.39 -5.55 -6.49
C VAL A 556 26.10 -4.35 -7.12
N LYS A 557 27.30 -4.01 -6.63
CA LYS A 557 28.11 -2.93 -7.18
C LYS A 557 28.38 -3.20 -8.66
N GLU A 558 28.13 -2.21 -9.51
CA GLU A 558 28.28 -2.30 -10.96
C GLU A 558 29.72 -2.69 -11.36
N GLU A 559 30.72 -2.16 -10.64
CA GLU A 559 32.14 -2.52 -10.78
C GLU A 559 32.43 -4.03 -10.64
N LEU A 560 31.68 -4.75 -9.80
CA LEU A 560 31.86 -6.19 -9.60
C LEU A 560 31.25 -7.01 -10.75
N LEU A 561 30.16 -6.50 -11.32
CA LEU A 561 29.52 -7.10 -12.49
C LEU A 561 30.39 -6.93 -13.73
N GLU A 562 30.96 -5.74 -13.93
CA GLU A 562 31.90 -5.46 -15.02
C GLU A 562 33.14 -6.35 -14.93
N LYS A 563 33.72 -6.51 -13.73
CA LYS A 563 34.86 -7.43 -13.52
C LYS A 563 34.52 -8.88 -13.84
N LEU A 564 33.33 -9.33 -13.46
CA LEU A 564 32.86 -10.68 -13.79
C LEU A 564 32.68 -10.85 -15.29
N GLU A 565 32.11 -9.86 -15.97
CA GLU A 565 31.89 -9.85 -17.42
C GLU A 565 33.24 -9.89 -18.18
N GLN A 566 34.22 -9.09 -17.75
CA GLN A 566 35.59 -9.13 -18.28
C GLN A 566 36.25 -10.50 -18.03
N SER A 567 36.05 -11.07 -16.85
CA SER A 567 36.60 -12.39 -16.52
C SER A 567 35.99 -13.48 -17.40
N ILE A 568 34.67 -13.46 -17.63
CA ILE A 568 33.99 -14.37 -18.55
C ILE A 568 34.56 -14.25 -19.97
N GLN A 569 34.75 -13.03 -20.48
CA GLN A 569 35.34 -12.83 -21.81
C GLN A 569 36.77 -13.37 -21.91
N THR A 570 37.57 -13.17 -20.86
CA THR A 570 38.94 -13.70 -20.79
C THR A 570 38.94 -15.24 -20.85
N ILE A 571 38.01 -15.89 -20.14
CA ILE A 571 37.87 -17.35 -20.18
C ILE A 571 37.45 -17.83 -21.58
N ILE A 572 36.47 -17.16 -22.21
CA ILE A 572 36.02 -17.50 -23.57
C ILE A 572 37.22 -17.45 -24.54
N SER A 573 38.05 -16.40 -24.46
CA SER A 573 39.23 -16.26 -25.33
C SER A 573 40.30 -17.34 -25.13
N SER A 574 40.26 -18.09 -24.03
CA SER A 574 41.18 -19.20 -23.75
C SER A 574 40.70 -20.56 -24.29
N LEU A 575 39.44 -20.66 -24.76
CA LEU A 575 38.87 -21.88 -25.33
C LEU A 575 39.21 -22.02 -26.83
N PRO A 576 39.13 -23.23 -27.40
CA PRO A 576 39.18 -23.47 -28.85
C PRO A 576 38.16 -22.64 -29.67
N GLU A 577 38.51 -22.28 -30.92
CA GLU A 577 37.72 -21.38 -31.80
C GLU A 577 36.28 -21.88 -32.08
N ASP A 578 36.09 -23.19 -32.16
CA ASP A 578 34.80 -23.85 -32.35
C ASP A 578 33.86 -23.66 -31.15
N LEU A 579 34.39 -23.67 -29.92
CA LEU A 579 33.63 -23.38 -28.71
C LEU A 579 33.39 -21.88 -28.51
N GLN A 580 34.35 -21.03 -28.90
CA GLN A 580 34.19 -19.57 -28.87
C GLN A 580 33.02 -19.12 -29.76
N THR A 581 32.94 -19.63 -30.98
CA THR A 581 31.87 -19.26 -31.93
C THR A 581 30.47 -19.68 -31.46
N LEU A 582 30.35 -20.78 -30.70
CA LEU A 582 29.10 -21.19 -30.05
C LEU A 582 28.72 -20.25 -28.90
N LEU A 583 29.67 -19.89 -28.04
CA LEU A 583 29.45 -19.01 -26.89
C LEU A 583 29.23 -17.54 -27.27
N HIS A 584 29.69 -17.07 -28.44
CA HIS A 584 29.41 -15.72 -28.93
C HIS A 584 28.06 -15.60 -29.67
N ARG A 585 27.43 -16.73 -30.05
CA ARG A 585 26.13 -16.77 -30.73
C ARG A 585 24.92 -16.75 -29.77
N GLN A 586 25.14 -17.03 -28.49
CA GLN A 586 24.18 -16.91 -27.38
C GLN A 586 24.48 -15.67 -26.56
#